data_AF-A0A925V3M5-F1
#
_entry.id   AF-A0A925V3M5-F1
#
_cell.length_a   1.000
_cell.length_b   1.000
_cell.length_c   1.000
_cell.angle_alpha   90.00
_cell.angle_beta   90.00
_cell.angle_gamma   90.00
#
_symmetry.space_group_name_H-M   'P 1'
#
loop_
_entity.id
_entity.type
_entity.pdbx_description
1 polymer ?
#
loop_
_entity_poly.entity_id
_entity_poly.type
_entity_poly.pdbx_seq_one_letter_code
_entity_poly.pdbx_strand_id
1 'polypeptide(L)'
;MLRRIAVGLVLVVSLAPRASSAANGNKPRIPVLWSPSTCATVVDRSATPIVHLEYTVPEEDVPDMRTPDEVDDSRTQQFFAFGRLDFAAYASADKLTRWITQADIDRAAAVDPAVASLVASGIRADDILETTSRFPAGSWVRIIADDARVPISNAQAAMGIDWDVSAVAPGAYTLWGYTWEPQLNLWELRPGFVKVIASAAEADAAGPGIALDTENAQIVTGEAHPLSGCVDTAAGSTITLEWGLTQGGVEPEWQPAIEDEPIASGALAIDLVLPYEAAQAGTIVKLRATVTDPGGKSYTTYSPGSYQVMPGEAQDDGDEDGCGCAQGRGGLAGLAALAMLGLRRRRRAAL
;
A
#
# COMPACT_ATOMS: atom_id res chain seq x y z
N MET A 1 41.60 -10.75 77.27
CA MET A 1 40.34 -11.05 76.54
C MET A 1 39.90 -9.79 75.81
N LEU A 2 40.34 -9.59 74.56
CA LEU A 2 39.94 -8.44 73.74
C LEU A 2 38.68 -8.78 72.95
N ARG A 3 37.65 -7.93 73.09
CA ARG A 3 36.38 -8.01 72.37
C ARG A 3 36.55 -7.58 70.92
N ARG A 4 36.02 -8.40 70.02
CA ARG A 4 35.82 -8.15 68.58
C ARG A 4 34.75 -7.08 68.39
N ILE A 5 35.00 -6.11 67.51
CA ILE A 5 33.94 -5.29 66.88
C ILE A 5 34.16 -5.40 65.38
N ALA A 6 33.33 -6.20 64.73
CA ALA A 6 33.21 -6.25 63.28
C ALA A 6 32.24 -5.14 62.85
N VAL A 7 32.73 -4.18 62.06
CA VAL A 7 31.90 -3.16 61.42
C VAL A 7 31.31 -3.78 60.16
N GLY A 8 30.02 -4.08 60.19
CA GLY A 8 29.25 -4.53 59.03
C GLY A 8 28.80 -3.33 58.20
N LEU A 9 29.28 -3.25 56.96
CA LEU A 9 28.79 -2.31 55.96
C LEU A 9 27.51 -2.91 55.35
N VAL A 10 26.34 -2.41 55.76
CA VAL A 10 25.06 -2.75 55.12
C VAL A 10 24.93 -1.91 53.86
N LEU A 11 25.17 -2.53 52.70
CA LEU A 11 24.91 -1.94 51.39
C LEU A 11 23.39 -1.92 51.17
N VAL A 12 22.75 -0.78 51.43
CA VAL A 12 21.35 -0.56 51.05
C VAL A 12 21.32 -0.37 49.54
N VAL A 13 21.06 -1.46 48.81
CA VAL A 13 20.71 -1.40 47.38
C VAL A 13 19.32 -0.78 47.30
N SER A 14 19.26 0.53 47.08
CA SER A 14 18.04 1.23 46.73
C SER A 14 17.51 0.69 45.40
N LEU A 15 16.58 -0.26 45.49
CA LEU A 15 15.69 -0.67 44.41
C LEU A 15 14.78 0.52 44.06
N ALA A 16 15.34 1.49 43.31
CA ALA A 16 14.49 2.44 42.60
C ALA A 16 13.62 1.60 41.64
N PRO A 17 12.29 1.81 41.61
CA PRO A 17 11.46 1.18 40.61
C PRO A 17 12.02 1.60 39.24
N ARG A 18 12.56 0.64 38.49
CA ARG A 18 12.77 0.84 37.06
C ARG A 18 11.38 1.02 36.49
N ALA A 19 11.04 2.25 36.08
CA ALA A 19 9.88 2.48 35.26
C ALA A 19 9.99 1.51 34.08
N SER A 20 9.05 0.57 34.01
CA SER A 20 8.98 -0.38 32.92
C SER A 20 8.62 0.41 31.66
N SER A 21 9.64 0.78 30.89
CA SER A 21 9.60 1.55 29.64
C SER A 21 9.05 0.69 28.50
N ALA A 22 7.78 0.31 28.60
CA ALA A 22 7.12 -0.56 27.62
C ALA A 22 5.73 -0.07 27.22
N ALA A 23 5.32 1.13 27.66
CA ALA A 23 3.95 1.59 27.52
C ALA A 23 3.63 2.06 26.09
N ASN A 24 4.53 2.77 25.42
CA ASN A 24 4.27 3.32 24.09
C ASN A 24 4.31 2.26 22.95
N GLY A 25 5.14 1.21 23.08
CA GLY A 25 5.35 0.22 22.02
C GLY A 25 4.17 -0.72 21.73
N ASN A 26 3.22 -0.88 22.66
CA ASN A 26 2.13 -1.85 22.54
C ASN A 26 0.77 -1.23 22.13
N LYS A 27 0.70 0.08 22.02
CA LYS A 27 -0.54 0.79 21.66
C LYS A 27 -0.76 0.72 20.14
N PRO A 28 -1.95 0.30 19.65
CA PRO A 28 -2.29 0.42 18.24
C PRO A 28 -2.18 1.87 17.76
N ARG A 29 -1.63 2.06 16.57
CA ARG A 29 -1.47 3.39 15.97
C ARG A 29 -2.76 3.80 15.29
N ILE A 30 -3.12 5.07 15.44
CA ILE A 30 -4.39 5.59 14.94
C ILE A 30 -4.18 6.13 13.52
N PRO A 31 -4.65 5.43 12.48
CA PRO A 31 -4.47 5.84 11.10
C PRO A 31 -5.24 7.11 10.74
N VAL A 32 -4.81 7.76 9.68
CA VAL A 32 -5.65 8.70 8.91
C VAL A 32 -6.67 7.86 8.13
N LEU A 33 -7.96 8.20 8.23
CA LEU A 33 -9.00 7.62 7.38
C LEU A 33 -9.49 8.66 6.39
N TRP A 34 -9.11 8.52 5.13
CA TRP A 34 -9.47 9.47 4.10
C TRP A 34 -10.98 9.49 3.83
N SER A 35 -11.58 10.68 3.80
CA SER A 35 -12.98 10.83 3.43
C SER A 35 -13.17 10.46 1.95
N PRO A 36 -14.35 9.91 1.57
CA PRO A 36 -14.68 9.69 0.17
C PRO A 36 -14.50 10.97 -0.64
N SER A 37 -13.80 10.87 -1.75
CA SER A 37 -13.48 12.03 -2.60
C SER A 37 -13.45 11.61 -4.06
N THR A 38 -13.44 12.59 -4.97
CA THR A 38 -13.22 12.32 -6.39
C THR A 38 -11.87 11.66 -6.59
N CYS A 39 -11.86 10.55 -7.34
CA CYS A 39 -10.64 9.79 -7.59
C CYS A 39 -9.58 10.65 -8.31
N ALA A 40 -9.98 11.48 -9.28
CA ALA A 40 -9.09 12.45 -9.91
C ALA A 40 -9.55 13.87 -9.58
N THR A 41 -8.65 14.67 -9.00
CA THR A 41 -8.88 16.11 -8.75
C THR A 41 -7.84 16.91 -9.52
N VAL A 42 -8.26 17.69 -10.51
CA VAL A 42 -7.37 18.59 -11.28
C VAL A 42 -7.43 19.99 -10.69
N VAL A 43 -6.26 20.56 -10.39
CA VAL A 43 -6.12 21.84 -9.68
C VAL A 43 -5.32 22.81 -10.52
N ASP A 44 -5.97 23.89 -10.96
CA ASP A 44 -5.32 25.03 -11.60
C ASP A 44 -4.75 25.96 -10.52
N ARG A 45 -3.45 25.86 -10.29
CA ARG A 45 -2.76 26.66 -9.26
C ARG A 45 -2.72 28.16 -9.58
N SER A 46 -2.98 28.57 -10.83
CA SER A 46 -3.10 29.99 -11.19
C SER A 46 -4.44 30.60 -10.78
N ALA A 47 -5.47 29.77 -10.61
CA ALA A 47 -6.82 30.20 -10.24
C ALA A 47 -7.13 29.97 -8.76
N THR A 48 -6.88 28.76 -8.24
CA THR A 48 -7.15 28.39 -6.84
C THR A 48 -6.00 27.50 -6.34
N PRO A 49 -4.98 28.06 -5.69
CA PRO A 49 -3.79 27.31 -5.27
C PRO A 49 -4.00 26.52 -3.98
N ILE A 50 -5.22 26.43 -3.44
CA ILE A 50 -5.49 25.69 -2.21
C ILE A 50 -6.33 24.46 -2.52
N VAL A 51 -5.86 23.30 -2.08
CA VAL A 51 -6.58 22.02 -2.14
C VAL A 51 -6.97 21.63 -0.73
N HIS A 52 -8.27 21.62 -0.46
CA HIS A 52 -8.79 21.16 0.83
C HIS A 52 -8.84 19.63 0.87
N LEU A 53 -8.34 19.04 1.95
CA LEU A 53 -8.25 17.61 2.15
C LEU A 53 -9.04 17.20 3.39
N GLU A 54 -10.11 16.44 3.16
CA GLU A 54 -10.97 15.91 4.21
C GLU A 54 -10.49 14.53 4.66
N TYR A 55 -10.50 14.31 5.97
CA TYR A 55 -10.19 13.03 6.58
C TYR A 55 -10.92 12.87 7.91
N THR A 56 -10.91 11.66 8.45
CA THR A 56 -11.43 11.29 9.77
C THR A 56 -10.40 10.45 10.52
N VAL A 57 -10.64 10.21 11.80
CA VAL A 57 -9.84 9.30 12.63
C VAL A 57 -10.79 8.29 13.28
N PRO A 58 -10.38 7.02 13.48
CA PRO A 58 -11.24 6.01 14.07
C PRO A 58 -11.52 6.27 15.55
N GLU A 59 -10.57 6.92 16.24
CA GLU A 59 -10.66 7.35 17.63
C GLU A 59 -9.72 8.54 17.87
N GLU A 60 -9.92 9.26 18.97
CA GLU A 60 -9.06 10.38 19.35
C GLU A 60 -7.87 9.89 20.16
N ASP A 61 -6.71 10.52 19.94
CA ASP A 61 -5.53 10.32 20.75
C ASP A 61 -5.29 11.54 21.62
N VAL A 62 -5.65 11.44 22.89
CA VAL A 62 -5.52 12.57 23.81
C VAL A 62 -4.06 12.75 24.24
N PRO A 63 -3.45 13.94 24.01
CA PRO A 63 -2.05 14.21 24.34
C PRO A 63 -1.70 14.04 25.82
N ASP A 64 -2.68 14.13 26.72
CA ASP A 64 -2.51 13.95 28.17
C ASP A 64 -2.23 12.49 28.58
N MET A 65 -2.40 11.54 27.65
CA MET A 65 -2.06 10.13 27.87
C MET A 65 -0.64 9.76 27.42
N ARG A 66 0.21 10.75 27.10
CA ARG A 66 1.60 10.50 26.73
C ARG A 66 2.42 10.03 27.92
N THR A 67 3.30 9.07 27.66
CA THR A 67 4.23 8.54 28.65
C THR A 67 5.59 9.26 28.57
N PRO A 68 6.43 9.19 29.62
CA PRO A 68 7.71 9.91 29.64
C PRO A 68 8.71 9.49 28.56
N ASP A 69 8.50 8.35 27.92
CA ASP A 69 9.25 7.81 26.78
C ASP A 69 8.74 8.31 25.42
N GLU A 70 7.91 9.35 25.38
CA GLU A 70 7.39 9.97 24.16
C GLU A 70 7.93 11.39 23.96
N VAL A 71 8.06 11.78 22.69
CA VAL A 71 8.42 13.17 22.32
C VAL A 71 7.21 14.10 22.42
N ASP A 72 7.48 15.39 22.65
CA ASP A 72 6.44 16.40 22.89
C ASP A 72 5.52 16.67 21.69
N ASP A 73 5.85 16.20 20.49
CA ASP A 73 5.03 16.30 19.30
C ASP A 73 4.53 14.93 18.79
N SER A 74 4.72 13.83 19.55
CA SER A 74 4.20 12.50 19.20
C SER A 74 2.66 12.50 19.16
N ARG A 75 2.08 11.44 18.57
CA ARG A 75 0.63 11.24 18.44
C ARG A 75 -0.01 12.36 17.61
N THR A 76 0.67 12.69 16.52
CA THR A 76 0.25 13.70 15.57
C THR A 76 0.23 13.13 14.16
N GLN A 77 -0.47 13.82 13.27
CA GLN A 77 -0.55 13.46 11.86
C GLN A 77 0.14 14.52 11.00
N GLN A 78 0.74 14.04 9.92
CA GLN A 78 1.36 14.83 8.87
C GLN A 78 0.87 14.33 7.51
N PHE A 79 0.95 15.17 6.49
CA PHE A 79 0.45 14.83 5.17
C PHE A 79 1.49 15.13 4.11
N PHE A 80 1.57 14.25 3.11
CA PHE A 80 2.59 14.28 2.06
C PHE A 80 1.94 14.03 0.70
N ALA A 81 2.54 14.60 -0.35
CA ALA A 81 2.17 14.33 -1.72
C ALA A 81 3.38 13.79 -2.49
N PHE A 82 3.20 12.69 -3.22
CA PHE A 82 4.25 12.02 -3.99
C PHE A 82 3.89 12.03 -5.48
N GLY A 83 4.75 12.65 -6.30
CA GLY A 83 4.59 12.72 -7.75
C GLY A 83 4.96 11.41 -8.45
N ARG A 84 5.81 10.60 -7.81
CA ARG A 84 6.13 9.25 -8.27
C ARG A 84 6.44 8.36 -7.07
N LEU A 85 5.91 7.16 -7.09
CA LEU A 85 6.19 6.12 -6.11
C LEU A 85 6.71 4.88 -6.83
N ASP A 86 7.59 4.13 -6.16
CA ASP A 86 8.05 2.84 -6.63
C ASP A 86 7.04 1.74 -6.23
N PHE A 87 7.18 0.56 -6.83
CA PHE A 87 6.34 -0.59 -6.50
C PHE A 87 6.38 -0.91 -5.00
N ALA A 88 7.56 -0.80 -4.38
CA ALA A 88 7.73 -1.13 -2.98
C ALA A 88 6.79 -0.30 -2.09
N ALA A 89 6.61 0.99 -2.35
CA ALA A 89 5.67 1.85 -1.61
C ALA A 89 4.21 1.34 -1.62
N TYR A 90 3.76 0.72 -2.72
CA TYR A 90 2.40 0.16 -2.84
C TYR A 90 2.29 -1.30 -2.38
N ALA A 91 3.41 -2.03 -2.33
CA ALA A 91 3.40 -3.45 -1.97
C ALA A 91 3.07 -3.68 -0.49
N SER A 92 3.37 -2.71 0.39
CA SER A 92 2.95 -2.69 1.80
C SER A 92 3.21 -1.32 2.41
N ALA A 93 2.32 -0.80 3.27
CA ALA A 93 2.52 0.48 3.96
C ALA A 93 3.85 0.55 4.75
N ASP A 94 4.33 -0.60 5.26
CA ASP A 94 5.65 -0.76 5.91
C ASP A 94 6.85 -0.48 5.00
N LYS A 95 6.63 -0.30 3.69
CA LYS A 95 7.67 -0.05 2.69
C LYS A 95 7.74 1.41 2.25
N LEU A 96 6.90 2.32 2.73
CA LEU A 96 7.32 3.72 2.79
C LEU A 96 8.36 3.89 3.90
N THR A 97 9.22 4.91 3.78
CA THR A 97 10.25 5.16 4.78
C THR A 97 9.61 5.40 6.13
N ARG A 98 10.03 4.65 7.15
CA ARG A 98 9.45 4.75 8.50
C ARG A 98 9.66 6.13 9.13
N TRP A 99 10.75 6.80 8.76
CA TRP A 99 11.12 8.08 9.33
C TRP A 99 11.11 9.16 8.25
N ILE A 100 10.78 10.39 8.64
CA ILE A 100 10.82 11.54 7.73
C ILE A 100 12.23 12.15 7.73
N THR A 101 12.75 12.46 8.93
CA THR A 101 14.02 13.16 9.12
C THR A 101 14.94 12.43 10.10
N GLN A 102 16.24 12.70 10.03
CA GLN A 102 17.19 12.26 11.07
C GLN A 102 16.92 12.94 12.42
N ALA A 103 16.46 14.20 12.41
CA ALA A 103 16.15 14.94 13.63
C ALA A 103 15.00 14.28 14.42
N ASP A 104 13.99 13.75 13.73
CA ASP A 104 12.91 12.97 14.34
C ASP A 104 13.42 11.71 15.03
N ILE A 105 14.36 11.00 14.41
CA ILE A 105 15.00 9.82 15.00
C ILE A 105 15.77 10.21 16.26
N ASP A 106 16.61 11.24 16.17
CA ASP A 106 17.48 11.66 17.27
C ASP A 106 16.66 12.13 18.49
N ARG A 107 15.58 12.89 18.25
CA ARG A 107 14.65 13.32 19.31
C ARG A 107 13.94 12.13 19.95
N ALA A 108 13.45 11.19 19.15
CA ALA A 108 12.78 9.99 19.67
C ALA A 108 13.74 9.08 20.44
N ALA A 109 14.96 8.86 19.95
CA ALA A 109 15.98 8.05 20.62
C ALA A 109 16.46 8.64 21.96
N ALA A 110 16.33 9.96 22.15
CA ALA A 110 16.70 10.62 23.39
C ALA A 110 15.73 10.30 24.56
N VAL A 111 14.50 9.91 24.26
CA VAL A 111 13.44 9.66 25.26
C VAL A 111 12.93 8.20 25.25
N ASP A 112 12.97 7.52 24.11
CA ASP A 112 12.51 6.14 23.95
C ASP A 112 13.69 5.15 23.82
N PRO A 113 13.93 4.29 24.83
CA PRO A 113 14.96 3.26 24.78
C PRO A 113 14.79 2.24 23.65
N ALA A 114 13.56 1.99 23.19
CA ALA A 114 13.31 1.11 22.06
C ALA A 114 13.81 1.75 20.75
N VAL A 115 13.55 3.04 20.54
CA VAL A 115 14.11 3.77 19.40
C VAL A 115 15.63 3.88 19.51
N ALA A 116 16.19 4.12 20.69
CA ALA A 116 17.64 4.10 20.90
C ALA A 116 18.26 2.74 20.53
N SER A 117 17.58 1.64 20.85
CA SER A 117 17.98 0.29 20.43
C SER A 117 17.89 0.10 18.91
N LEU A 118 16.87 0.66 18.24
CA LEU A 118 16.76 0.63 16.78
C LEU A 118 17.92 1.39 16.13
N VAL A 119 18.24 2.59 16.62
CA VAL A 119 19.40 3.37 16.17
C VAL A 119 20.70 2.57 16.33
N ALA A 120 20.90 1.95 17.50
CA ALA A 120 22.08 1.11 17.76
C ALA A 120 22.15 -0.13 16.85
N SER A 121 21.01 -0.69 16.46
CA SER A 121 20.92 -1.80 15.50
C SER A 121 21.15 -1.37 14.04
N GLY A 122 21.15 -0.05 13.78
CA GLY A 122 21.44 0.56 12.48
C GLY A 122 20.16 0.96 11.73
N ILE A 123 19.75 2.22 11.87
CA ILE A 123 18.82 2.87 10.93
C ILE A 123 19.66 3.36 9.75
N ARG A 124 19.27 3.00 8.51
CA ARG A 124 19.99 3.36 7.30
C ARG A 124 19.38 4.61 6.67
N ALA A 125 20.14 5.28 5.79
CA ALA A 125 19.64 6.42 5.02
C ALA A 125 18.39 6.09 4.18
N ASP A 126 18.31 4.86 3.65
CA ASP A 126 17.15 4.41 2.89
C ASP A 126 15.88 4.23 3.73
N ASP A 127 15.99 4.21 5.06
CA ASP A 127 14.86 4.11 5.99
C ASP A 127 14.28 5.51 6.37
N ILE A 128 14.86 6.60 5.83
CA ILE A 128 14.53 8.01 6.11
C ILE A 128 14.13 8.72 4.81
N LEU A 129 12.96 9.38 4.77
CA LEU A 129 12.41 10.01 3.58
C LEU A 129 13.34 11.07 2.95
N GLU A 130 14.03 11.87 3.77
CA GLU A 130 14.92 12.93 3.27
C GLU A 130 16.25 12.42 2.69
N THR A 131 16.66 11.21 3.03
CA THR A 131 17.96 10.67 2.61
C THR A 131 17.87 9.42 1.74
N THR A 132 16.66 8.86 1.60
CA THR A 132 16.42 7.70 0.76
C THR A 132 16.64 8.04 -0.71
N SER A 133 17.27 7.12 -1.43
CA SER A 133 17.44 7.24 -2.88
C SER A 133 16.16 6.92 -3.67
N ARG A 134 15.16 6.33 -3.01
CA ARG A 134 13.90 5.86 -3.62
C ARG A 134 13.00 7.01 -4.09
N PHE A 135 13.02 8.12 -3.36
CA PHE A 135 12.20 9.30 -3.64
C PHE A 135 13.09 10.54 -3.72
N PRO A 136 13.71 10.81 -4.89
CA PRO A 136 14.62 11.94 -5.06
C PRO A 136 13.96 13.26 -4.66
N ALA A 137 14.77 14.21 -4.21
CA ALA A 137 14.29 15.56 -3.88
C ALA A 137 13.47 16.15 -5.05
N GLY A 138 12.31 16.72 -4.74
CA GLY A 138 11.36 17.25 -5.72
C GLY A 138 10.35 16.23 -6.29
N SER A 139 10.51 14.93 -6.00
CA SER A 139 9.50 13.90 -6.33
C SER A 139 8.37 13.77 -5.30
N TRP A 140 8.52 14.46 -4.17
CA TRP A 140 7.53 14.52 -3.09
C TRP A 140 7.57 15.89 -2.42
N VAL A 141 6.48 16.23 -1.74
CA VAL A 141 6.34 17.47 -0.97
C VAL A 141 5.64 17.20 0.36
N ARG A 142 6.00 18.01 1.36
CA ARG A 142 5.23 18.14 2.61
C ARG A 142 4.01 19.00 2.33
N ILE A 143 2.83 18.52 2.72
CA ILE A 143 1.61 19.34 2.69
C ILE A 143 1.59 20.30 3.89
N ILE A 144 2.03 19.82 5.04
CA ILE A 144 2.30 20.61 6.24
C ILE A 144 3.71 20.33 6.76
N ALA A 145 4.36 21.36 7.34
CA ALA A 145 5.71 21.26 7.89
C ALA A 145 5.79 20.30 9.09
N ASP A 146 7.00 19.85 9.43
CA ASP A 146 7.24 18.87 10.51
C ASP A 146 6.86 19.42 11.90
N ASP A 147 6.97 20.74 12.10
CA ASP A 147 6.56 21.45 13.33
C ASP A 147 5.09 21.88 13.31
N ALA A 148 4.40 21.69 12.18
CA ALA A 148 2.99 21.98 11.99
C ALA A 148 2.12 20.71 12.03
N ARG A 149 2.68 19.56 12.45
CA ARG A 149 1.94 18.31 12.64
C ARG A 149 0.72 18.54 13.52
N VAL A 150 -0.40 17.93 13.13
CA VAL A 150 -1.70 18.22 13.73
C VAL A 150 -2.09 17.12 14.73
N PRO A 151 -2.82 17.44 15.81
CA PRO A 151 -3.24 16.45 16.79
C PRO A 151 -4.25 15.45 16.20
N ILE A 152 -4.18 14.20 16.64
CA ILE A 152 -5.16 13.16 16.30
C ILE A 152 -6.43 13.40 17.12
N SER A 153 -7.33 14.22 16.59
CA SER A 153 -8.61 14.55 17.23
C SER A 153 -9.73 14.69 16.22
N ASN A 154 -10.97 14.48 16.66
CA ASN A 154 -12.14 14.68 15.83
C ASN A 154 -12.30 16.15 15.43
N ALA A 155 -11.94 17.08 16.33
CA ALA A 155 -11.98 18.52 16.05
C ALA A 155 -11.02 18.91 14.92
N GLN A 156 -9.79 18.39 14.95
CA GLN A 156 -8.83 18.62 13.87
C GLN A 156 -9.26 17.95 12.58
N ALA A 157 -9.70 16.70 12.63
CA ALA A 157 -10.16 15.98 11.45
C ALA A 157 -11.35 16.69 10.77
N ALA A 158 -12.28 17.23 11.56
CA ALA A 158 -13.40 18.02 11.05
C ALA A 158 -12.99 19.34 10.37
N MET A 159 -11.81 19.89 10.69
CA MET A 159 -11.26 21.04 9.99
C MET A 159 -10.56 20.67 8.69
N GLY A 160 -10.19 19.40 8.47
CA GLY A 160 -9.38 18.98 7.33
C GLY A 160 -7.97 19.60 7.32
N ILE A 161 -7.32 19.56 6.17
CA ILE A 161 -6.02 20.18 5.91
C ILE A 161 -6.05 20.91 4.58
N ASP A 162 -5.49 22.11 4.54
CA ASP A 162 -5.30 22.86 3.31
C ASP A 162 -3.89 22.63 2.76
N TRP A 163 -3.81 22.21 1.51
CA TRP A 163 -2.56 22.09 0.77
C TRP A 163 -2.39 23.26 -0.20
N ASP A 164 -1.39 24.11 0.07
CA ASP A 164 -0.98 25.17 -0.86
C ASP A 164 -0.12 24.58 -2.00
N VAL A 165 -0.68 24.56 -3.21
CA VAL A 165 -0.05 24.07 -4.43
C VAL A 165 0.57 25.16 -5.29
N SER A 166 0.62 26.42 -4.83
CA SER A 166 1.15 27.55 -5.60
C SER A 166 2.61 27.33 -6.07
N ALA A 167 3.43 26.69 -5.21
CA ALA A 167 4.82 26.36 -5.49
C ALA A 167 5.04 24.91 -5.94
N VAL A 168 3.99 24.08 -5.98
CA VAL A 168 4.09 22.66 -6.36
C VAL A 168 4.19 22.54 -7.88
N ALA A 169 5.18 21.80 -8.37
CA ALA A 169 5.37 21.61 -9.80
C ALA A 169 4.14 20.96 -10.47
N PRO A 170 3.87 21.24 -11.76
CA PRO A 170 2.80 20.54 -12.47
C PRO A 170 3.07 19.04 -12.55
N GLY A 171 2.03 18.23 -12.30
CA GLY A 171 2.11 16.77 -12.29
C GLY A 171 0.98 16.12 -11.49
N ALA A 172 0.85 14.79 -11.59
CA ALA A 172 -0.08 14.00 -10.78
C ALA A 172 0.59 13.53 -9.48
N TYR A 173 -0.08 13.74 -8.35
CA TYR A 173 0.42 13.43 -7.01
C TYR A 173 -0.54 12.51 -6.25
N THR A 174 0.01 11.44 -5.68
CA THR A 174 -0.71 10.63 -4.68
C THR A 174 -0.54 11.23 -3.30
N LEU A 175 -1.58 11.18 -2.48
CA LEU A 175 -1.57 11.80 -1.15
C LEU A 175 -1.49 10.73 -0.06
N TRP A 176 -0.73 11.01 0.98
CA TRP A 176 -0.49 10.10 2.08
C TRP A 176 -0.59 10.79 3.43
N GLY A 177 -1.29 10.13 4.36
CA GLY A 177 -1.31 10.49 5.77
C GLY A 177 -0.21 9.75 6.49
N TYR A 178 0.52 10.45 7.35
CA TYR A 178 1.60 9.91 8.17
C TYR A 178 1.26 10.11 9.63
N THR A 179 1.20 9.04 10.40
CA THR A 179 1.02 9.08 11.85
C THR A 179 2.38 9.06 12.50
N TRP A 180 2.74 10.17 13.15
CA TRP A 180 3.96 10.35 13.91
C TRP A 180 3.77 9.83 15.34
N GLU A 181 4.19 8.60 15.57
CA GLU A 181 4.16 7.96 16.89
C GLU A 181 5.30 6.92 16.98
N PRO A 182 6.55 7.39 17.16
CA PRO A 182 7.73 6.52 17.27
C PRO A 182 7.51 5.39 18.27
N GLN A 183 7.98 4.16 18.04
CA GLN A 183 8.77 3.59 16.93
C GLN A 183 7.98 3.07 15.71
N LEU A 184 6.64 3.12 15.75
CA LEU A 184 5.75 2.45 14.80
C LEU A 184 5.00 3.49 13.95
N ASN A 185 5.71 4.37 13.28
CA ASN A 185 5.05 5.35 12.41
C ASN A 185 4.27 4.63 11.29
N LEU A 186 3.12 5.19 10.91
CA LEU A 186 2.18 4.57 9.99
C LEU A 186 1.90 5.47 8.79
N TRP A 187 1.76 4.87 7.61
CA TRP A 187 1.42 5.55 6.37
C TRP A 187 0.07 5.06 5.84
N GLU A 188 -0.78 5.99 5.41
CA GLU A 188 -2.11 5.71 4.86
C GLU A 188 -2.32 6.43 3.52
N LEU A 189 -2.48 5.65 2.46
CA LEU A 189 -2.71 6.16 1.11
C LEU A 189 -4.12 6.73 0.99
N ARG A 190 -4.24 7.93 0.42
CA ARG A 190 -5.51 8.45 -0.06
C ARG A 190 -5.86 7.81 -1.40
N PRO A 191 -7.05 7.24 -1.58
CA PRO A 191 -7.50 6.81 -2.89
C PRO A 191 -7.46 7.95 -3.92
N GLY A 192 -7.06 7.61 -5.15
CA GLY A 192 -6.97 8.56 -6.24
C GLY A 192 -5.70 9.41 -6.26
N PHE A 193 -5.76 10.54 -6.98
CA PHE A 193 -4.67 11.50 -7.11
C PHE A 193 -5.17 12.94 -7.24
N VAL A 194 -4.27 13.89 -6.97
CA VAL A 194 -4.44 15.31 -7.29
C VAL A 194 -3.47 15.66 -8.40
N LYS A 195 -3.97 16.18 -9.52
CA LYS A 195 -3.14 16.69 -10.61
C LYS A 195 -3.04 18.20 -10.54
N VAL A 196 -1.84 18.70 -10.27
CA VAL A 196 -1.55 20.13 -10.28
C VAL A 196 -1.21 20.54 -11.71
N ILE A 197 -1.89 21.55 -12.23
CA ILE A 197 -1.59 22.17 -13.53
C ILE A 197 -1.18 23.62 -13.32
N ALA A 198 -0.32 24.14 -14.20
CA ALA A 198 0.12 25.53 -14.13
C ALA A 198 -1.01 26.51 -14.43
N SER A 199 -1.78 26.21 -15.48
CA SER A 199 -3.01 26.88 -15.88
C SER A 199 -3.85 25.92 -16.72
N ALA A 200 -5.14 26.19 -16.89
CA ALA A 200 -6.00 25.43 -17.80
C ALA A 200 -5.45 25.36 -19.24
N ALA A 201 -4.75 26.41 -19.71
CA ALA A 201 -4.12 26.44 -21.03
C ALA A 201 -2.88 25.55 -21.16
N GLU A 202 -2.28 25.16 -20.02
CA GLU A 202 -1.08 24.34 -19.94
C GLU A 202 -1.34 23.00 -19.24
N ALA A 203 -2.59 22.53 -19.22
CA ALA A 203 -2.98 21.29 -18.54
C ALA A 203 -2.20 20.07 -19.05
N ASP A 204 -1.99 19.99 -20.37
CA ASP A 204 -1.21 18.92 -21.02
C ASP A 204 0.28 18.97 -20.63
N ALA A 205 0.77 20.13 -20.16
CA ALA A 205 2.15 20.25 -19.69
C ALA A 205 2.41 19.37 -18.45
N ALA A 206 1.40 19.15 -17.61
CA ALA A 206 1.49 18.32 -16.41
C ALA A 206 1.55 16.81 -16.70
N GLY A 207 1.29 16.37 -17.94
CA GLY A 207 1.29 14.95 -18.32
C GLY A 207 0.06 14.18 -17.81
N PRO A 208 -0.01 12.86 -18.03
CA PRO A 208 -1.13 12.04 -17.59
C PRO A 208 -1.11 11.79 -16.08
N GLY A 209 -2.26 11.36 -15.54
CA GLY A 209 -2.40 10.80 -14.20
C GLY A 209 -3.36 9.62 -14.21
N ILE A 210 -3.06 8.58 -13.43
CA ILE A 210 -3.91 7.40 -13.26
C ILE A 210 -3.83 6.90 -11.82
N ALA A 211 -4.97 6.46 -11.27
CA ALA A 211 -5.03 5.70 -10.04
C ALA A 211 -5.95 4.48 -10.22
N LEU A 212 -5.54 3.37 -9.62
CA LEU A 212 -6.36 2.17 -9.48
C LEU A 212 -7.03 2.20 -8.10
N ASP A 213 -8.27 1.74 -8.03
CA ASP A 213 -8.98 1.66 -6.77
C ASP A 213 -8.36 0.63 -5.82
N THR A 214 -8.59 0.82 -4.52
CA THR A 214 -8.08 -0.10 -3.49
C THR A 214 -8.97 -1.34 -3.43
N GLU A 215 -8.67 -2.31 -4.29
CA GLU A 215 -9.41 -3.56 -4.38
C GLU A 215 -8.57 -4.75 -3.92
N ASN A 216 -9.11 -5.53 -2.98
CA ASN A 216 -8.67 -6.90 -2.76
C ASN A 216 -9.73 -7.80 -3.41
N ALA A 217 -9.45 -8.24 -4.63
CA ALA A 217 -10.40 -8.99 -5.44
C ALA A 217 -9.85 -10.37 -5.83
N GLN A 218 -10.77 -11.25 -6.20
CA GLN A 218 -10.44 -12.53 -6.82
C GLN A 218 -10.61 -12.40 -8.34
N ILE A 219 -9.60 -12.79 -9.09
CA ILE A 219 -9.61 -12.82 -10.55
C ILE A 219 -9.57 -14.28 -10.99
N VAL A 220 -10.53 -14.69 -11.82
CA VAL A 220 -10.53 -15.99 -12.47
C VAL A 220 -9.83 -15.85 -13.82
N THR A 221 -8.80 -16.66 -14.09
CA THR A 221 -8.06 -16.57 -15.36
C THR A 221 -8.96 -16.90 -16.55
N GLY A 222 -8.78 -16.20 -17.67
CA GLY A 222 -9.62 -16.37 -18.87
C GLY A 222 -10.98 -15.66 -18.79
N GLU A 223 -11.37 -15.14 -17.63
CA GLU A 223 -12.57 -14.31 -17.47
C GLU A 223 -12.20 -12.81 -17.40
N ALA A 224 -13.10 -11.97 -17.89
CA ALA A 224 -12.97 -10.52 -17.79
C ALA A 224 -13.25 -10.06 -16.35
N HIS A 225 -12.28 -9.36 -15.76
CA HIS A 225 -12.40 -8.71 -14.47
C HIS A 225 -12.40 -7.19 -14.63
N PRO A 226 -13.49 -6.48 -14.28
CA PRO A 226 -13.54 -5.03 -14.43
C PRO A 226 -12.59 -4.37 -13.43
N LEU A 227 -11.65 -3.55 -13.93
CA LEU A 227 -10.79 -2.71 -13.11
C LEU A 227 -11.41 -1.33 -12.89
N SER A 228 -11.51 -0.94 -11.62
CA SER A 228 -12.00 0.37 -11.21
C SER A 228 -10.84 1.34 -10.92
N GLY A 229 -11.09 2.62 -11.12
CA GLY A 229 -10.12 3.68 -10.89
C GLY A 229 -10.46 4.95 -11.66
N CYS A 230 -9.47 5.79 -11.89
CA CYS A 230 -9.62 7.01 -12.67
C CYS A 230 -8.36 7.38 -13.43
N VAL A 231 -8.57 8.12 -14.51
CA VAL A 231 -7.52 8.61 -15.40
C VAL A 231 -7.81 10.04 -15.81
N ASP A 232 -6.77 10.87 -15.84
CA ASP A 232 -6.79 12.21 -16.43
C ASP A 232 -5.64 12.30 -17.44
N THR A 233 -5.99 12.38 -18.71
CA THR A 233 -5.06 12.30 -19.84
C THR A 233 -5.57 12.99 -21.10
N ALA A 234 -4.65 13.37 -21.98
CA ALA A 234 -4.98 13.98 -23.27
C ALA A 234 -5.68 12.99 -24.22
N ALA A 235 -6.45 13.50 -25.18
CA ALA A 235 -7.07 12.66 -26.20
C ALA A 235 -6.01 11.92 -27.03
N GLY A 236 -6.25 10.62 -27.31
CA GLY A 236 -5.31 9.77 -28.04
C GLY A 236 -4.22 9.12 -27.19
N SER A 237 -4.34 9.18 -25.86
CA SER A 237 -3.46 8.46 -24.93
C SER A 237 -3.71 6.95 -24.96
N THR A 238 -2.70 6.19 -24.55
CA THR A 238 -2.79 4.74 -24.40
C THR A 238 -2.52 4.32 -22.95
N ILE A 239 -2.99 3.13 -22.58
CA ILE A 239 -2.68 2.47 -21.32
C ILE A 239 -2.07 1.09 -21.56
N THR A 240 -1.04 0.80 -20.78
CA THR A 240 -0.45 -0.54 -20.65
C THR A 240 -0.67 -1.03 -19.22
N LEU A 241 -1.25 -2.23 -19.09
CA LEU A 241 -1.43 -2.92 -17.82
C LEU A 241 -0.56 -4.16 -17.78
N GLU A 242 0.17 -4.30 -16.68
CA GLU A 242 1.03 -5.42 -16.42
C GLU A 242 0.70 -6.02 -15.05
N TRP A 243 0.93 -7.32 -14.90
CA TRP A 243 0.76 -8.04 -13.65
C TRP A 243 2.10 -8.61 -13.19
N GLY A 244 2.29 -8.73 -11.88
CA GLY A 244 3.51 -9.25 -11.29
C GLY A 244 3.22 -10.00 -10.00
N LEU A 245 3.94 -11.10 -9.78
CA LEU A 245 3.77 -11.96 -8.60
C LEU A 245 4.35 -11.28 -7.35
N THR A 246 3.58 -11.24 -6.26
CA THR A 246 4.08 -10.61 -5.02
C THR A 246 5.11 -11.48 -4.28
N GLN A 247 5.28 -12.74 -4.69
CA GLN A 247 6.27 -13.65 -4.12
C GLN A 247 7.59 -13.53 -4.89
N GLY A 248 8.71 -13.24 -4.19
CA GLY A 248 10.06 -13.44 -4.76
C GLY A 248 10.98 -12.22 -4.87
N GLY A 249 10.59 -10.99 -4.52
CA GLY A 249 11.50 -9.84 -4.63
C GLY A 249 10.98 -8.49 -4.15
N VAL A 250 11.85 -7.47 -4.24
CA VAL A 250 11.51 -6.06 -3.93
C VAL A 250 10.64 -5.45 -5.04
N GLU A 251 10.81 -5.90 -6.29
CA GLU A 251 9.95 -5.62 -7.45
C GLU A 251 9.75 -6.92 -8.26
N PRO A 252 8.52 -7.23 -8.72
CA PRO A 252 8.26 -8.44 -9.49
C PRO A 252 8.76 -8.32 -10.94
N GLU A 253 8.91 -9.47 -11.58
CA GLU A 253 8.96 -9.52 -13.04
C GLU A 253 7.55 -9.22 -13.57
N TRP A 254 7.44 -8.13 -14.31
CA TRP A 254 6.17 -7.66 -14.86
C TRP A 254 5.86 -8.37 -16.17
N GLN A 255 4.65 -8.89 -16.28
CA GLN A 255 4.13 -9.57 -17.46
C GLN A 255 2.98 -8.72 -18.05
N PRO A 256 2.93 -8.53 -19.37
CA PRO A 256 1.85 -7.76 -19.98
C PRO A 256 0.51 -8.47 -19.81
N ALA A 257 -0.53 -7.70 -19.52
CA ALA A 257 -1.93 -8.12 -19.65
C ALA A 257 -2.62 -7.35 -20.78
N ILE A 258 -2.34 -6.05 -20.88
CA ILE A 258 -2.89 -5.15 -21.91
C ILE A 258 -1.76 -4.24 -22.37
N GLU A 259 -1.62 -4.07 -23.68
CA GLU A 259 -0.58 -3.23 -24.30
C GLU A 259 -1.20 -2.15 -25.17
N ASP A 260 -0.85 -0.89 -24.89
CA ASP A 260 -1.19 0.28 -25.70
C ASP A 260 -2.68 0.44 -26.08
N GLU A 261 -3.60 0.02 -25.20
CA GLU A 261 -5.03 0.20 -25.42
C GLU A 261 -5.42 1.68 -25.35
N PRO A 262 -6.26 2.19 -26.27
CA PRO A 262 -6.73 3.57 -26.20
C PRO A 262 -7.48 3.86 -24.90
N ILE A 263 -7.16 4.98 -24.26
CA ILE A 263 -7.82 5.40 -23.03
C ILE A 263 -8.21 6.88 -23.09
N ALA A 264 -9.34 7.22 -22.47
CA ALA A 264 -9.83 8.58 -22.34
C ALA A 264 -9.92 8.98 -20.87
N SER A 265 -9.84 10.29 -20.58
CA SER A 265 -10.06 10.83 -19.24
C SER A 265 -11.42 10.43 -18.68
N GLY A 266 -11.47 10.12 -17.37
CA GLY A 266 -12.69 9.77 -16.66
C GLY A 266 -12.50 8.60 -15.69
N ALA A 267 -13.62 7.92 -15.41
CA ALA A 267 -13.58 6.66 -14.68
C ALA A 267 -12.91 5.58 -15.54
N LEU A 268 -12.06 4.78 -14.90
CA LEU A 268 -11.43 3.64 -15.56
C LEU A 268 -12.52 2.58 -15.82
N ALA A 269 -12.55 2.07 -17.05
CA ALA A 269 -13.46 1.02 -17.47
C ALA A 269 -12.69 0.07 -18.39
N ILE A 270 -11.84 -0.76 -17.79
CA ILE A 270 -11.02 -1.73 -18.51
C ILE A 270 -11.31 -3.12 -17.95
N ASP A 271 -11.57 -4.07 -18.83
CA ASP A 271 -11.70 -5.47 -18.48
C ASP A 271 -10.33 -6.15 -18.55
N LEU A 272 -9.81 -6.53 -17.38
CA LEU A 272 -8.57 -7.27 -17.24
C LEU A 272 -8.84 -8.76 -17.45
N VAL A 273 -8.15 -9.38 -18.41
CA VAL A 273 -8.13 -10.83 -18.59
C VAL A 273 -6.71 -11.32 -18.30
N LEU A 274 -6.56 -12.13 -17.24
CA LEU A 274 -5.27 -12.74 -16.91
C LEU A 274 -5.13 -14.12 -17.55
N PRO A 275 -3.94 -14.47 -18.06
CA PRO A 275 -3.70 -15.76 -18.69
C PRO A 275 -3.62 -16.88 -17.62
N TYR A 276 -3.83 -18.13 -18.01
CA TYR A 276 -3.91 -19.27 -17.08
C TYR A 276 -2.62 -19.46 -16.28
N GLU A 277 -1.47 -19.11 -16.85
CA GLU A 277 -0.15 -19.16 -16.21
C GLU A 277 -0.09 -18.26 -14.97
N ALA A 278 -0.88 -17.18 -14.92
CA ALA A 278 -0.96 -16.31 -13.75
C ALA A 278 -1.47 -17.06 -12.52
N ALA A 279 -2.43 -17.99 -12.69
CA ALA A 279 -2.93 -18.84 -11.60
C ALA A 279 -1.93 -19.93 -11.17
N GLN A 280 -1.07 -20.39 -12.10
CA GLN A 280 -0.07 -21.42 -11.82
C GLN A 280 1.18 -20.86 -11.12
N ALA A 281 1.56 -19.62 -11.46
CA ALA A 281 2.79 -19.01 -10.99
C ALA A 281 2.69 -18.43 -9.57
N GLY A 282 1.47 -18.14 -9.09
CA GLY A 282 1.22 -17.77 -7.71
C GLY A 282 -0.23 -17.32 -7.49
N THR A 283 -0.67 -17.34 -6.24
CA THR A 283 -2.07 -16.99 -5.91
C THR A 283 -2.30 -15.50 -5.76
N ILE A 284 -1.26 -14.66 -5.68
CA ILE A 284 -1.41 -13.22 -5.41
C ILE A 284 -0.55 -12.40 -6.38
N VAL A 285 -1.20 -11.50 -7.11
CA VAL A 285 -0.57 -10.57 -8.05
C VAL A 285 -0.82 -9.12 -7.65
N LYS A 286 0.06 -8.25 -8.13
CA LYS A 286 -0.12 -6.79 -8.15
C LYS A 286 -0.19 -6.33 -9.60
N LEU A 287 -0.85 -5.20 -9.82
CA LEU A 287 -0.94 -4.59 -11.14
C LEU A 287 -0.02 -3.36 -11.19
N ARG A 288 0.54 -3.12 -12.38
CA ARG A 288 1.20 -1.88 -12.77
C ARG A 288 0.44 -1.31 -13.96
N ALA A 289 0.03 -0.05 -13.85
CA ALA A 289 -0.66 0.66 -14.91
C ALA A 289 0.19 1.83 -15.36
N THR A 290 0.46 1.94 -16.66
CA THR A 290 1.17 3.06 -17.25
C THR A 290 0.31 3.70 -18.32
N VAL A 291 0.02 4.99 -18.16
CA VAL A 291 -0.65 5.79 -19.20
C VAL A 291 0.40 6.62 -19.92
N THR A 292 0.34 6.64 -21.25
CA THR A 292 1.24 7.43 -22.11
C THR A 292 0.41 8.38 -22.98
N ASP A 293 0.74 9.67 -22.95
CA ASP A 293 0.09 10.67 -23.79
C ASP A 293 0.71 10.73 -25.21
N PRO A 294 0.03 11.35 -26.20
CA PRO A 294 0.60 11.50 -27.56
C PRO A 294 1.90 12.31 -27.63
N GLY A 295 2.21 13.08 -26.59
CA GLY A 295 3.47 13.82 -26.44
C GLY A 295 4.60 12.96 -25.89
N GLY A 296 4.34 11.69 -25.56
CA GLY A 296 5.31 10.73 -25.03
C GLY A 296 5.56 10.85 -23.52
N LYS A 297 4.77 11.64 -22.78
CA LYS A 297 4.86 11.65 -21.31
C LYS A 297 4.09 10.48 -20.75
N SER A 298 4.59 9.91 -19.68
CA SER A 298 3.96 8.78 -19.02
C SER A 298 3.83 8.95 -17.52
N TYR A 299 2.83 8.28 -16.97
CA TYR A 299 2.60 8.17 -15.53
C TYR A 299 2.33 6.71 -15.19
N THR A 300 3.06 6.19 -14.21
CA THR A 300 2.94 4.81 -13.74
C THR A 300 2.40 4.80 -12.31
N THR A 301 1.39 3.95 -12.10
CA THR A 301 0.84 3.64 -10.78
C THR A 301 0.80 2.13 -10.57
N TYR A 302 0.52 1.72 -9.34
CA TYR A 302 0.41 0.32 -8.94
C TYR A 302 -0.87 0.09 -8.16
N SER A 303 -1.37 -1.15 -8.17
CA SER A 303 -2.58 -1.47 -7.41
C SER A 303 -2.35 -1.34 -5.89
N PRO A 304 -3.16 -0.54 -5.17
CA PRO A 304 -3.05 -0.44 -3.72
C PRO A 304 -3.35 -1.76 -3.02
N GLY A 305 -4.39 -2.46 -3.46
CA GLY A 305 -4.74 -3.81 -3.02
C GLY A 305 -4.02 -4.91 -3.80
N SER A 306 -4.20 -6.14 -3.37
CA SER A 306 -3.62 -7.34 -4.00
C SER A 306 -4.73 -8.19 -4.61
N TYR A 307 -4.47 -8.79 -5.76
CA TYR A 307 -5.45 -9.62 -6.46
C TYR A 307 -5.14 -11.09 -6.26
N GLN A 308 -6.11 -11.85 -5.79
CA GLN A 308 -5.98 -13.30 -5.69
C GLN A 308 -6.37 -13.93 -7.03
N VAL A 309 -5.44 -14.62 -7.69
CA VAL A 309 -5.68 -15.26 -8.98
C VAL A 309 -6.12 -16.71 -8.78
N MET A 310 -7.21 -17.09 -9.43
CA MET A 310 -7.79 -18.43 -9.40
C MET A 310 -7.79 -19.04 -10.80
N PRO A 311 -7.53 -20.35 -10.94
CA PRO A 311 -7.61 -21.01 -12.25
C PRO A 311 -9.06 -21.01 -12.73
N GLY A 312 -9.26 -20.52 -13.95
CA GLY A 312 -10.48 -20.73 -14.72
C GLY A 312 -10.54 -22.15 -15.29
N GLU A 313 -11.63 -22.47 -15.98
CA GLU A 313 -11.69 -23.71 -16.77
C GLU A 313 -10.61 -23.63 -17.85
N ALA A 314 -9.70 -24.61 -17.88
CA ALA A 314 -8.74 -24.72 -18.96
C ALA A 314 -9.54 -24.79 -20.27
N GLN A 315 -9.31 -23.84 -21.16
CA GLN A 315 -9.90 -23.87 -22.48
C GLN A 315 -9.29 -25.09 -23.16
N ASP A 316 -10.07 -26.17 -23.26
CA ASP A 316 -9.72 -27.40 -23.98
C ASP A 316 -9.41 -26.94 -25.41
N ASP A 317 -8.13 -26.73 -25.67
CA ASP A 317 -7.55 -26.45 -26.96
C ASP A 317 -7.81 -27.70 -27.79
N GLY A 318 -9.01 -27.71 -28.38
CA GLY A 318 -9.55 -28.80 -29.15
C GLY A 318 -8.66 -29.10 -30.33
N ASP A 319 -7.63 -29.91 -30.09
CA ASP A 319 -7.00 -30.76 -31.07
C ASP A 319 -8.02 -31.84 -31.45
N GLU A 320 -9.05 -31.41 -32.18
CA GLU A 320 -9.81 -32.27 -33.07
C GLU A 320 -8.93 -32.64 -34.27
N ASP A 321 -7.90 -33.46 -34.04
CA ASP A 321 -7.26 -34.24 -35.09
C ASP A 321 -7.66 -35.71 -34.92
N GLY A 322 -8.43 -36.17 -35.90
CA GLY A 322 -9.23 -37.37 -35.79
C GLY A 322 -8.49 -38.69 -35.99
N CYS A 323 -9.21 -39.76 -35.65
CA CYS A 323 -9.16 -41.01 -36.40
C CYS A 323 -10.51 -41.72 -36.27
N GLY A 324 -11.36 -41.51 -37.27
CA GLY A 324 -12.51 -42.37 -37.51
C GLY A 324 -12.06 -43.79 -37.86
N CYS A 325 -12.61 -44.78 -37.16
CA CYS A 325 -12.64 -46.16 -37.60
C CYS A 325 -14.05 -46.71 -37.42
N ALA A 326 -14.91 -46.40 -38.38
CA ALA A 326 -16.07 -47.22 -38.68
C ALA A 326 -15.64 -48.32 -39.66
N GLN A 327 -15.68 -49.58 -39.20
CA GLN A 327 -16.13 -50.81 -39.89
C GLN A 327 -15.32 -52.04 -39.47
N GLY A 328 -16.01 -53.06 -38.95
CA GLY A 328 -15.43 -54.40 -38.83
C GLY A 328 -16.18 -55.35 -37.88
N ARG A 329 -17.20 -56.03 -38.40
CA ARG A 329 -17.90 -57.18 -37.79
C ARG A 329 -16.93 -58.23 -37.19
N GLY A 330 -17.28 -58.81 -36.04
CA GLY A 330 -16.96 -60.20 -35.73
C GLY A 330 -16.76 -60.56 -34.25
N GLY A 331 -17.65 -61.43 -33.72
CA GLY A 331 -17.22 -62.58 -32.91
C GLY A 331 -17.05 -62.43 -31.40
N LEU A 332 -18.04 -62.95 -30.67
CA LEU A 332 -17.95 -63.75 -29.42
C LEU A 332 -16.54 -64.10 -28.89
N ALA A 333 -16.29 -63.83 -27.60
CA ALA A 333 -15.96 -64.82 -26.54
C ALA A 333 -15.18 -64.21 -25.34
N GLY A 334 -15.49 -64.72 -24.13
CA GLY A 334 -14.56 -64.79 -22.97
C GLY A 334 -14.75 -63.72 -21.88
N LEU A 335 -15.58 -63.91 -20.84
CA LEU A 335 -15.35 -64.63 -19.56
C LEU A 335 -14.15 -64.15 -18.71
N ALA A 336 -14.45 -63.60 -17.53
CA ALA A 336 -13.93 -63.91 -16.17
C ALA A 336 -13.88 -62.63 -15.29
N ALA A 337 -14.77 -62.48 -14.28
CA ALA A 337 -14.55 -62.78 -12.84
C ALA A 337 -13.58 -61.80 -12.15
N LEU A 338 -13.82 -61.13 -11.01
CA LEU A 338 -14.45 -61.46 -9.72
C LEU A 338 -15.10 -60.19 -9.12
N ALA A 339 -16.31 -60.19 -8.54
CA ALA A 339 -16.68 -60.63 -7.17
C ALA A 339 -15.92 -59.86 -6.05
N MET A 340 -16.56 -58.87 -5.40
CA MET A 340 -17.42 -58.95 -4.20
C MET A 340 -16.67 -58.62 -2.90
N LEU A 341 -17.09 -57.54 -2.24
CA LEU A 341 -17.24 -57.33 -0.79
C LEU A 341 -17.66 -55.85 -0.61
N GLY A 342 -18.84 -55.45 -0.10
CA GLY A 342 -19.84 -56.15 0.67
C GLY A 342 -19.99 -55.51 2.05
N LEU A 343 -21.13 -54.84 2.27
CA LEU A 343 -21.78 -54.43 3.55
C LEU A 343 -21.38 -53.07 4.15
N ARG A 344 -22.23 -52.03 4.05
CA ARG A 344 -23.43 -51.72 4.88
C ARG A 344 -23.15 -51.58 6.38
N ARG A 345 -23.30 -50.36 6.93
CA ARG A 345 -24.41 -50.04 7.87
C ARG A 345 -24.51 -48.54 8.22
N ARG A 346 -25.77 -48.07 8.18
CA ARG A 346 -26.33 -46.82 8.71
C ARG A 346 -26.22 -46.68 10.23
N ARG A 347 -26.16 -45.43 10.70
CA ARG A 347 -26.85 -44.77 11.86
C ARG A 347 -26.01 -43.54 12.24
N ARG A 348 -26.49 -42.38 12.68
CA ARG A 348 -27.80 -41.70 12.81
C ARG A 348 -27.44 -40.24 13.20
N ALA A 349 -28.27 -39.28 12.84
CA ALA A 349 -28.17 -37.88 13.25
C ALA A 349 -28.65 -37.65 14.70
N ALA A 350 -28.42 -36.42 15.17
CA ALA A 350 -29.03 -35.66 16.27
C ALA A 350 -28.42 -35.79 17.68
N LEU A 351 -27.66 -34.76 18.07
CA LEU A 351 -28.06 -33.78 19.09
C LEU A 351 -27.42 -32.42 18.77
#